data_AF-A0A0B5D124-F1
#
_entry.id   AF-A0A0B5D124-F1
#
_cell.length_a   1.000
_cell.length_b   1.000
_cell.length_c   1.000
_cell.angle_alpha   90.00
_cell.angle_beta   90.00
_cell.angle_gamma   90.00
#
_symmetry.space_group_name_H-M   'P 1'
#
loop_
_entity.id
_entity.type
_entity.pdbx_description
1 polymer ?
#
loop_
_entity_poly.entity_id
_entity_poly.type
_entity_poly.pdbx_seq_one_letter_code
_entity_poly.pdbx_strand_id
1 'polypeptide(L)'
;MIDWPLRDRVLRAVYELNHSFPSVSAIEAHLGEDAATREEIDAAVDWLAQQELVEGPTTWGGGLVRVSITPLGSNFVETGTSVEELARNAVQGAIINANTFNNHGPSINQVGNHNTATQHIAHEEDLTKVVEILRQHGEETKADELEQEAEINGALSAIRKAGGWIATNLIAAPVVAQIAPIVFSALGM
;
A
#
# COMPACT_ATOMS: atom_id res chain seq x y z
N MET A 1 -19.41 -12.78 13.70
CA MET A 1 -19.38 -11.32 13.91
C MET A 1 -18.01 -10.86 13.46
N ILE A 2 -17.88 -9.78 12.68
CA ILE A 2 -16.57 -9.35 12.20
C ILE A 2 -15.84 -8.69 13.37
N ASP A 3 -14.73 -9.29 13.79
CA ASP A 3 -13.88 -8.76 14.87
C ASP A 3 -12.74 -7.94 14.25
N TRP A 4 -12.99 -6.64 14.06
CA TRP A 4 -11.97 -5.71 13.59
C TRP A 4 -10.78 -5.56 14.55
N PRO A 5 -10.99 -5.43 15.88
CA PRO A 5 -9.89 -5.46 16.84
C PRO A 5 -8.98 -6.68 16.73
N LEU A 6 -9.51 -7.86 16.43
CA LEU A 6 -8.69 -9.04 16.19
C LEU A 6 -7.79 -8.88 14.96
N ARG A 7 -8.33 -8.38 13.85
CA ARG A 7 -7.56 -8.19 12.60
C ARG A 7 -6.46 -7.16 12.77
N ASP A 8 -6.72 -6.06 13.47
CA ASP A 8 -5.72 -5.04 13.80
C ASP A 8 -4.59 -5.62 14.67
N ARG A 9 -4.94 -6.45 15.66
CA ARG A 9 -3.95 -7.13 16.52
C ARG A 9 -3.13 -8.16 15.73
N VAL A 10 -3.76 -8.94 14.85
CA VAL A 10 -3.06 -9.91 13.98
C VAL A 10 -2.09 -9.20 13.05
N LEU A 11 -2.51 -8.11 12.40
CA LEU A 11 -1.63 -7.32 11.52
C LEU A 11 -0.42 -6.74 12.30
N ARG A 12 -0.65 -6.20 13.50
CA ARG A 12 0.42 -5.72 14.38
C ARG A 12 1.36 -6.85 14.83
N ALA A 13 0.84 -8.01 15.17
CA ALA A 13 1.65 -9.17 15.54
C ALA A 13 2.54 -9.63 14.37
N VAL A 14 2.00 -9.65 13.14
CA VAL A 14 2.80 -9.95 11.94
C VAL A 14 3.91 -8.91 11.74
N TYR A 15 3.61 -7.62 11.90
CA TYR A 15 4.61 -6.54 11.81
C TYR A 15 5.76 -6.72 12.82
N GLU A 16 5.43 -6.96 14.08
CA GLU A 16 6.40 -7.12 15.17
C GLU A 16 7.27 -8.39 15.00
N LEU A 17 6.67 -9.45 14.46
CA LEU A 17 7.35 -10.73 14.22
C LEU A 17 8.03 -10.82 12.84
N ASN A 18 7.86 -9.82 11.97
CA ASN A 18 8.17 -9.90 10.52
C ASN A 18 9.61 -10.34 10.22
N HIS A 19 10.57 -10.06 11.12
CA HIS A 19 11.94 -10.54 11.02
C HIS A 19 12.10 -12.07 10.95
N SER A 20 11.05 -12.83 11.28
CA SER A 20 11.06 -14.31 11.34
C SER A 20 10.09 -14.98 10.38
N PHE A 21 9.38 -14.23 9.52
CA PHE A 21 8.29 -14.75 8.68
C PHE A 21 7.33 -15.65 9.49
N PRO A 22 6.58 -15.11 10.48
CA PRO A 22 5.87 -15.91 11.45
C PRO A 22 4.89 -16.90 10.81
N SER A 23 4.76 -18.09 11.42
CA SER A 23 3.61 -18.97 11.16
C SER A 23 2.39 -18.47 11.93
N VAL A 24 1.19 -18.93 11.57
CA VAL A 24 -0.04 -18.64 12.32
C VAL A 24 0.10 -19.03 13.79
N SER A 25 0.75 -20.15 14.10
CA SER A 25 1.01 -20.55 15.49
C SER A 25 1.94 -19.62 16.25
N ALA A 26 2.88 -18.96 15.57
CA ALA A 26 3.72 -17.93 16.18
C ALA A 26 2.93 -16.65 16.44
N ILE A 27 2.01 -16.28 15.54
CA ILE A 27 1.07 -15.16 15.72
C ILE A 27 0.15 -15.44 16.92
N GLU A 28 -0.44 -16.63 16.99
CA GLU A 28 -1.27 -17.11 18.10
C GLU A 28 -0.52 -17.01 19.44
N ALA A 29 0.71 -17.54 19.50
CA ALA A 29 1.54 -17.46 20.71
C ALA A 29 1.87 -16.01 21.12
N HIS A 30 2.03 -15.10 20.16
CA HIS A 30 2.30 -13.67 20.42
C HIS A 30 1.06 -12.91 20.89
N LEU A 31 -0.13 -13.31 20.44
CA LEU A 31 -1.40 -12.69 20.85
C LEU A 31 -1.83 -13.11 22.28
N GLY A 32 -1.37 -14.26 22.77
CA GLY A 32 -1.59 -14.77 24.13
C GLY A 32 -2.81 -15.69 24.29
N GLU A 33 -2.93 -16.36 25.45
CA GLU A 33 -3.90 -17.45 25.70
C GLU A 33 -5.38 -17.03 25.75
N ASP A 34 -5.67 -15.74 25.96
CA ASP A 34 -7.04 -15.17 25.90
C ASP A 34 -7.41 -14.65 24.51
N ALA A 35 -6.52 -14.81 23.51
CA ALA A 35 -6.79 -14.39 22.16
C ALA A 35 -7.62 -15.45 21.41
N ALA A 36 -8.50 -14.93 20.56
CA ALA A 36 -9.36 -15.62 19.59
C ALA A 36 -8.89 -17.02 19.13
N THR A 37 -9.83 -17.90 18.80
CA THR A 37 -9.49 -19.27 18.39
C THR A 37 -8.59 -19.29 17.17
N ARG A 38 -7.87 -20.38 16.96
CA ARG A 38 -7.00 -20.54 15.79
C ARG A 38 -7.75 -20.31 14.47
N GLU A 39 -8.99 -20.75 14.38
CA GLU A 39 -9.85 -20.51 13.22
C GLU A 39 -10.17 -19.02 13.02
N GLU A 40 -10.33 -18.25 14.11
CA GLU A 40 -10.55 -16.81 14.05
C GLU A 40 -9.29 -16.06 13.62
N ILE A 41 -8.11 -16.52 14.06
CA ILE A 41 -6.81 -15.99 13.64
C ILE A 41 -6.56 -16.32 12.16
N ASP A 42 -6.80 -17.55 11.72
CA ASP A 42 -6.69 -17.95 10.32
C ASP A 42 -7.62 -17.10 9.44
N ALA A 43 -8.87 -16.91 9.85
CA ALA A 43 -9.83 -16.06 9.12
C ALA A 43 -9.39 -14.58 9.08
N ALA A 44 -8.71 -14.10 10.12
CA ALA A 44 -8.13 -12.76 10.13
C ALA A 44 -6.95 -12.65 9.17
N VAL A 45 -6.02 -13.61 9.18
CA VAL A 45 -4.86 -13.67 8.27
C VAL A 45 -5.32 -13.75 6.81
N ASP A 46 -6.28 -14.62 6.51
CA ASP A 46 -6.85 -14.76 5.16
C ASP A 46 -7.49 -13.46 4.68
N TRP A 47 -8.23 -12.77 5.55
CA TRP A 47 -8.82 -11.48 5.20
C TRP A 47 -7.74 -10.42 4.95
N LEU A 48 -6.71 -10.33 5.80
CA LEU A 48 -5.59 -9.40 5.62
C LEU A 48 -4.85 -9.69 4.30
N ALA A 49 -4.71 -10.96 3.92
CA ALA A 49 -4.10 -11.36 2.65
C ALA A 49 -4.97 -10.95 1.44
N GLN A 50 -6.30 -11.11 1.53
CA GLN A 50 -7.23 -10.63 0.50
C GLN A 50 -7.21 -9.10 0.33
N GLN A 51 -6.81 -8.38 1.38
CA GLN A 51 -6.64 -6.92 1.35
C GLN A 51 -5.19 -6.51 1.05
N GLU A 52 -4.32 -7.45 0.67
CA GLU A 52 -2.92 -7.20 0.31
C GLU A 52 -2.08 -6.56 1.44
N LEU A 53 -2.51 -6.73 2.70
CA LEU A 53 -1.81 -6.23 3.89
C LEU A 53 -0.74 -7.22 4.38
N VAL A 54 -0.92 -8.51 4.07
CA VAL A 54 0.05 -9.58 4.35
C VAL A 54 0.12 -10.52 3.16
N GLU A 55 1.24 -11.23 3.03
CA GLU A 55 1.48 -12.17 1.92
C GLU A 55 2.31 -13.36 2.37
N GLY A 56 2.44 -14.36 1.50
CA GLY A 56 3.35 -15.49 1.73
C GLY A 56 3.00 -16.75 0.95
N PRO A 57 3.81 -17.81 1.09
CA PRO A 57 3.56 -19.08 0.43
C PRO A 57 2.31 -19.77 1.02
N THR A 58 1.43 -20.28 0.15
CA THR A 58 0.20 -20.98 0.52
C THR A 58 0.35 -22.51 0.53
N THR A 59 -0.41 -23.22 1.36
CA THR A 59 -0.48 -24.70 1.29
C THR A 59 -1.46 -25.21 0.23
N TRP A 60 -1.28 -26.47 -0.20
CA TRP A 60 -2.32 -27.21 -0.91
C TRP A 60 -3.47 -27.54 0.06
N GLY A 61 -4.40 -26.59 0.20
CA GLY A 61 -5.47 -26.61 1.19
C GLY A 61 -5.98 -25.22 1.59
N GLY A 62 -5.26 -24.15 1.21
CA GLY A 62 -5.56 -22.78 1.63
C GLY A 62 -4.68 -22.33 2.79
N GLY A 63 -4.68 -21.03 3.10
CA GLY A 63 -3.92 -20.44 4.21
C GLY A 63 -2.42 -20.23 3.94
N LEU A 64 -1.87 -19.20 4.56
CA LEU A 64 -0.45 -18.82 4.50
C LEU A 64 0.41 -19.68 5.46
N VAL A 65 1.46 -20.32 4.94
CA VAL A 65 2.40 -21.15 5.74
C VAL A 65 3.33 -20.27 6.58
N ARG A 66 3.69 -19.13 6.00
CA ARG A 66 4.58 -18.11 6.53
C ARG A 66 3.96 -16.78 6.12
N VAL A 67 3.74 -15.91 7.08
CA VAL A 67 3.10 -14.63 6.87
C VAL A 67 4.21 -13.57 6.85
N SER A 68 4.24 -12.77 5.80
CA SER A 68 5.09 -11.60 5.65
C SER A 68 4.20 -10.38 5.60
N ILE A 69 4.62 -9.27 6.21
CA ILE A 69 3.90 -8.02 6.03
C ILE A 69 4.25 -7.39 4.68
N THR A 70 3.26 -6.81 4.01
CA THR A 70 3.50 -6.02 2.79
C THR A 70 3.85 -4.57 3.18
N PRO A 71 4.36 -3.75 2.23
CA PRO A 71 4.53 -2.31 2.47
C PRO A 71 3.23 -1.61 2.88
N LEU A 72 2.09 -2.03 2.33
CA LEU A 72 0.77 -1.46 2.67
C LEU A 72 0.38 -1.82 4.12
N GLY A 73 0.52 -3.09 4.52
CA GLY A 73 0.26 -3.52 5.90
C GLY A 73 1.15 -2.82 6.92
N SER A 74 2.43 -2.60 6.59
CA SER A 74 3.38 -1.85 7.41
C SER A 74 2.90 -0.43 7.68
N ASN A 75 2.45 0.28 6.64
CA ASN A 75 1.93 1.64 6.78
C ASN A 75 0.74 1.68 7.74
N PHE A 76 -0.20 0.74 7.66
CA PHE A 76 -1.35 0.68 8.57
C PHE A 76 -0.94 0.58 10.04
N VAL A 77 0.08 -0.24 10.34
CA VAL A 77 0.57 -0.40 11.72
C VAL A 77 1.31 0.86 12.19
N GLU A 78 2.13 1.46 11.34
CA GLU A 78 2.95 2.64 11.65
C GLU A 78 2.12 3.92 11.80
N THR A 79 1.07 4.09 10.99
CA THR A 79 0.14 5.22 11.09
C THR A 79 -0.93 5.02 12.16
N GLY A 80 -1.05 3.81 12.71
CA GLY A 80 -2.13 3.45 13.63
C GLY A 80 -3.52 3.39 12.98
N THR A 81 -3.57 3.25 11.66
CA THR A 81 -4.82 3.16 10.89
C THR A 81 -5.45 1.79 11.08
N SER A 82 -6.73 1.75 11.47
CA SER A 82 -7.46 0.48 11.65
C SER A 82 -7.87 -0.10 10.30
N VAL A 83 -7.77 -1.42 10.17
CA VAL A 83 -8.24 -2.15 8.99
C VAL A 83 -9.76 -2.11 8.82
N GLU A 84 -10.51 -1.73 9.86
CA GLU A 84 -11.94 -1.44 9.74
C GLU A 84 -12.21 -0.26 8.79
N GLU A 85 -11.31 0.73 8.76
CA GLU A 85 -11.43 1.87 7.86
C GLU A 85 -11.29 1.45 6.40
N LEU A 86 -10.41 0.49 6.11
CA LEU A 86 -10.26 -0.09 4.77
C LEU A 86 -11.56 -0.75 4.30
N ALA A 87 -12.19 -1.55 5.18
CA ALA A 87 -13.46 -2.20 4.86
C ALA A 87 -14.62 -1.21 4.68
N ARG A 88 -14.68 -0.16 5.52
CA ARG A 88 -15.67 0.92 5.38
C ARG A 88 -15.49 1.66 4.05
N ASN A 89 -14.27 1.95 3.65
CA ASN A 89 -13.95 2.64 2.40
C ASN A 89 -14.27 1.75 1.18
N ALA A 90 -14.01 0.44 1.25
CA ALA A 90 -14.39 -0.51 0.21
C ALA A 90 -15.92 -0.57 0.01
N VAL A 91 -16.69 -0.57 1.11
CA VAL A 91 -18.17 -0.53 1.06
C VAL A 91 -18.68 0.82 0.55
N GLN A 92 -18.10 1.94 0.98
CA GLN A 92 -18.46 3.27 0.46
C GLN A 92 -18.13 3.40 -1.03
N GLY A 93 -16.97 2.92 -1.47
CA GLY A 93 -16.59 2.85 -2.88
C GLY A 93 -17.57 2.01 -3.70
N ALA A 94 -18.01 0.86 -3.18
CA ALA A 94 -19.01 0.01 -3.84
C ALA A 94 -20.41 0.65 -3.91
N ILE A 95 -20.84 1.36 -2.87
CA ILE A 95 -22.12 2.11 -2.85
C ILE A 95 -22.07 3.31 -3.82
N ILE A 96 -20.93 4.00 -3.90
CA ILE A 96 -20.71 5.08 -4.86
C ILE A 96 -20.75 4.51 -6.28
N ASN A 97 -20.04 3.40 -6.57
CA ASN A 97 -20.05 2.75 -7.88
C ASN A 97 -21.46 2.29 -8.33
N ALA A 98 -22.29 1.79 -7.41
CA ALA A 98 -23.67 1.41 -7.70
C ALA A 98 -24.57 2.61 -8.08
N ASN A 99 -24.25 3.81 -7.60
CA ASN A 99 -24.97 5.05 -7.96
C ASN A 99 -24.39 5.74 -9.21
N THR A 100 -23.12 5.51 -9.56
CA THR A 100 -22.46 6.14 -10.72
C THR A 100 -22.96 5.62 -12.07
N PHE A 101 -23.52 4.41 -12.16
CA PHE A 101 -24.10 3.90 -13.42
C PHE A 101 -25.40 4.59 -13.85
N ASN A 102 -26.04 5.42 -12.99
CA ASN A 102 -27.32 6.04 -13.28
C ASN A 102 -27.30 7.57 -13.48
N ASN A 103 -26.13 8.23 -13.44
CA ASN A 103 -26.08 9.67 -13.72
C ASN A 103 -24.80 10.07 -14.47
N HIS A 104 -24.96 10.43 -15.74
CA HIS A 104 -23.93 11.10 -16.54
C HIS A 104 -23.56 12.47 -15.92
N GLY A 105 -22.30 12.64 -15.49
CA GLY A 105 -21.71 13.94 -15.16
C GLY A 105 -20.56 13.85 -14.16
N PRO A 106 -19.43 14.58 -14.37
CA PRO A 106 -18.22 14.44 -13.55
C PRO A 106 -18.48 14.98 -12.15
N SER A 107 -18.62 14.07 -11.19
CA SER A 107 -18.83 14.42 -9.79
C SER A 107 -17.50 14.27 -9.06
N ILE A 108 -16.82 15.40 -8.88
CA ILE A 108 -15.68 15.56 -7.99
C ILE A 108 -16.19 15.33 -6.55
N ASN A 109 -15.82 14.21 -5.94
CA ASN A 109 -16.12 13.95 -4.52
C ASN A 109 -15.09 14.65 -3.62
N GLN A 110 -15.36 15.93 -3.31
CA GLN A 110 -14.73 16.68 -2.21
C GLN A 110 -15.49 16.45 -0.89
N VAL A 111 -15.41 15.27 -0.25
CA VAL A 111 -15.74 15.18 1.19
C VAL A 111 -14.95 14.02 1.82
N GLY A 112 -13.85 14.35 2.49
CA GLY A 112 -13.00 13.40 3.22
C GLY A 112 -11.51 13.80 3.31
N ASN A 113 -11.09 14.84 2.58
CA ASN A 113 -9.71 15.30 2.55
C ASN A 113 -9.43 16.34 3.64
N HIS A 114 -8.80 15.92 4.75
CA HIS A 114 -7.90 16.81 5.49
C HIS A 114 -6.54 16.16 5.86
N ASN A 115 -6.29 14.91 5.45
CA ASN A 115 -4.93 14.31 5.47
C ASN A 115 -4.44 13.90 4.06
N THR A 116 -5.35 13.51 3.18
CA THR A 116 -5.04 13.20 1.77
C THR A 116 -4.67 14.44 0.96
N ALA A 117 -5.26 15.61 1.25
CA ALA A 117 -4.85 16.84 0.55
C ALA A 117 -3.40 17.26 0.87
N THR A 118 -2.89 16.94 2.06
CA THR A 118 -1.52 17.33 2.43
C THR A 118 -0.47 16.38 1.85
N GLN A 119 -0.79 15.10 1.63
CA GLN A 119 0.13 14.14 1.01
C GLN A 119 0.02 14.06 -0.53
N HIS A 120 -1.17 14.29 -1.12
CA HIS A 120 -1.33 14.36 -2.57
C HIS A 120 -0.58 15.57 -3.15
N ILE A 121 -0.52 16.69 -2.41
CA ILE A 121 0.22 17.89 -2.85
C ILE A 121 1.75 17.75 -2.63
N ALA A 122 2.20 16.99 -1.63
CA ALA A 122 3.60 17.03 -1.19
C ALA A 122 4.63 16.48 -2.19
N HIS A 123 4.21 15.71 -3.20
CA HIS A 123 5.13 15.09 -4.17
C HIS A 123 4.64 15.14 -5.63
N GLU A 124 3.48 15.74 -5.91
CA GLU A 124 2.96 15.88 -7.27
C GLU A 124 3.88 16.75 -8.15
N GLU A 125 4.43 17.83 -7.60
CA GLU A 125 5.34 18.71 -8.33
C GLU A 125 6.66 17.98 -8.64
N ASP A 126 7.18 17.23 -7.68
CA ASP A 126 8.41 16.44 -7.84
C ASP A 126 8.20 15.32 -8.86
N LEU A 127 7.08 14.61 -8.77
CA LEU A 127 6.71 13.58 -9.73
C LEU A 127 6.57 14.15 -11.14
N THR A 128 5.87 15.28 -11.29
CA THR A 128 5.70 15.95 -12.58
C THR A 128 7.04 16.26 -13.22
N LYS A 129 7.98 16.83 -12.46
CA LYS A 129 9.34 17.10 -12.94
C LYS A 129 10.08 15.83 -13.36
N VAL A 130 9.97 14.75 -12.59
CA VAL A 130 10.60 13.45 -12.91
C VAL A 130 10.02 12.89 -14.23
N VAL A 131 8.71 12.92 -14.40
CA VAL A 131 8.01 12.47 -15.62
C VAL A 131 8.42 13.32 -16.83
N GLU A 132 8.45 14.64 -16.70
CA GLU A 132 8.89 15.54 -17.76
C GLU A 132 10.33 15.26 -18.21
N ILE A 133 11.24 15.06 -17.25
CA ILE A 133 12.64 14.72 -17.55
C ILE A 133 12.72 13.36 -18.25
N LEU A 134 11.96 12.35 -17.82
CA LEU A 134 11.92 11.05 -18.50
C LEU A 134 11.47 11.20 -19.96
N ARG A 135 10.37 11.92 -20.22
CA ARG A 135 9.89 12.19 -21.59
C ARG A 135 10.90 12.95 -22.44
N GLN A 136 11.56 13.98 -21.88
CA GLN A 136 12.59 14.76 -22.58
C GLN A 136 13.77 13.91 -23.05
N HIS A 137 14.07 12.82 -22.34
CA HIS A 137 15.14 11.87 -22.69
C HIS A 137 14.65 10.63 -23.43
N GLY A 138 13.38 10.60 -23.86
CA GLY A 138 12.80 9.50 -24.64
C GLY A 138 12.45 8.25 -23.83
N GLU A 139 12.40 8.36 -22.50
CA GLU A 139 12.01 7.29 -21.57
C GLU A 139 10.47 7.23 -21.38
N GLU A 140 9.72 7.28 -22.48
CA GLU A 140 8.24 7.38 -22.47
C GLU A 140 7.58 6.24 -21.68
N THR A 141 8.05 5.00 -21.85
CA THR A 141 7.51 3.84 -21.10
C THR A 141 7.66 4.02 -19.58
N LYS A 142 8.79 4.58 -19.13
CA LYS A 142 9.02 4.83 -17.69
C LYS A 142 8.19 6.00 -17.19
N ALA A 143 8.03 7.03 -18.00
CA ALA A 143 7.14 8.14 -17.68
C ALA A 143 5.70 7.66 -17.47
N ASP A 144 5.19 6.85 -18.41
CA ASP A 144 3.84 6.29 -18.33
C ASP A 144 3.69 5.32 -17.13
N GLU A 145 4.72 4.53 -16.83
CA GLU A 145 4.74 3.66 -15.65
C GLU A 145 4.70 4.44 -14.32
N LEU A 146 5.28 5.65 -14.26
CA LEU A 146 5.20 6.51 -13.08
C LEU A 146 3.85 7.19 -12.95
N GLU A 147 3.27 7.66 -14.06
CA GLU A 147 1.92 8.24 -14.06
C GLU A 147 0.87 7.19 -13.63
N GLN A 148 0.97 5.97 -14.16
CA GLN A 148 0.11 4.87 -13.76
C GLN A 148 0.32 4.48 -12.28
N GLU A 149 1.57 4.41 -11.83
CA GLU A 149 1.88 4.14 -10.42
C GLU A 149 1.30 5.23 -9.50
N ALA A 150 1.35 6.49 -9.91
CA ALA A 150 0.80 7.60 -9.16
C ALA A 150 -0.73 7.60 -9.14
N GLU A 151 -1.38 7.22 -10.23
CA GLU A 151 -2.83 7.08 -10.32
C GLU A 151 -3.35 5.96 -9.40
N ILE A 152 -2.62 4.85 -9.31
CA ILE A 152 -3.01 3.67 -8.51
C ILE A 152 -2.61 3.83 -7.04
N ASN A 153 -1.36 4.24 -6.78
CA ASN A 153 -0.73 4.16 -5.45
C ASN A 153 -0.25 5.52 -4.90
N GLY A 154 -0.47 6.62 -5.64
CA GLY A 154 -0.11 7.98 -5.23
C GLY A 154 1.33 8.40 -5.57
N ALA A 155 1.57 9.70 -5.58
CA ALA A 155 2.82 10.30 -6.08
C ALA A 155 4.09 9.82 -5.36
N LEU A 156 4.02 9.58 -4.04
CA LEU A 156 5.16 9.07 -3.28
C LEU A 156 5.54 7.63 -3.70
N SER A 157 4.57 6.79 -4.08
CA SER A 157 4.85 5.44 -4.61
C SER A 157 5.62 5.52 -5.92
N ALA A 158 5.18 6.39 -6.83
CA ALA A 158 5.87 6.66 -8.09
C ALA A 158 7.30 7.19 -7.87
N ILE A 159 7.49 8.12 -6.94
CA ILE A 159 8.83 8.61 -6.56
C ILE A 159 9.72 7.49 -6.00
N ARG A 160 9.20 6.60 -5.16
CA ARG A 160 9.95 5.41 -4.66
C ARG A 160 10.36 4.48 -5.80
N LYS A 161 9.46 4.25 -6.76
CA LYS A 161 9.72 3.45 -7.97
C LYS A 161 10.86 4.05 -8.80
N ALA A 162 10.85 5.37 -9.00
CA ALA A 162 11.94 6.09 -9.66
C ALA A 162 13.28 5.94 -8.89
N GLY A 163 13.25 6.01 -7.56
CA GLY A 163 14.42 5.74 -6.71
C GLY A 163 14.97 4.32 -6.87
N GLY A 164 14.08 3.32 -6.96
CA GLY A 164 14.44 1.95 -7.26
C GLY A 164 15.14 1.78 -8.61
N TRP A 165 14.68 2.49 -9.64
CA TRP A 165 15.32 2.50 -10.95
C TRP A 165 16.72 3.12 -10.94
N ILE A 166 16.92 4.18 -10.15
CA ILE A 166 18.24 4.78 -9.95
C ILE A 166 19.19 3.78 -9.27
N ALA A 167 18.73 3.13 -8.19
CA ALA A 167 19.55 2.17 -7.44
C ALA A 167 19.94 0.93 -8.26
N THR A 168 19.12 0.56 -9.25
CA THR A 168 19.33 -0.61 -10.11
C THR A 168 19.93 -0.27 -11.48
N ASN A 169 20.32 0.99 -11.72
CA ASN A 169 20.81 1.48 -13.01
C ASN A 169 19.87 1.16 -14.19
N LEU A 170 18.55 1.15 -13.94
CA LEU A 170 17.53 0.91 -14.97
C LEU A 170 17.20 2.15 -15.81
N ILE A 171 17.89 3.27 -15.57
CA ILE A 171 17.74 4.54 -16.27
C ILE A 171 19.14 5.01 -16.72
N ALA A 172 19.21 5.63 -17.90
CA ALA A 172 20.47 6.16 -18.40
C ALA A 172 21.09 7.24 -17.49
N ALA A 173 22.41 7.22 -17.33
CA ALA A 173 23.15 8.12 -16.44
C ALA A 173 22.84 9.64 -16.62
N PRO A 174 22.65 10.17 -17.85
CA PRO A 174 22.27 11.58 -18.05
C PRO A 174 20.90 11.96 -17.47
N VAL A 175 19.98 11.00 -17.43
CA VAL A 175 18.64 11.15 -16.86
C VAL A 175 18.72 11.05 -15.35
N VAL A 176 19.44 10.05 -14.83
CA VAL A 176 19.70 9.88 -13.38
C VAL A 176 20.28 11.15 -12.77
N ALA A 177 21.25 11.79 -13.44
CA ALA A 177 21.85 13.03 -12.96
C ALA A 177 20.84 14.18 -12.75
N GLN A 178 19.72 14.17 -13.48
CA GLN A 178 18.68 15.20 -13.41
C GLN A 178 17.54 14.83 -12.45
N ILE A 179 17.14 13.56 -12.42
CA ILE A 179 16.02 13.12 -11.56
C ILE A 179 16.45 12.74 -10.14
N ALA A 180 17.69 12.29 -9.92
CA ALA A 180 18.12 11.79 -8.61
C ALA A 180 18.03 12.83 -7.48
N PRO A 181 18.43 14.11 -7.67
CA PRO A 181 18.26 15.13 -6.61
C PRO A 181 16.79 15.33 -6.22
N ILE A 182 15.89 15.29 -7.20
CA ILE A 182 14.43 15.46 -6.99
C ILE A 182 13.88 14.25 -6.24
N VAL A 183 14.21 13.04 -6.72
CA VAL A 183 13.77 11.78 -6.12
C VAL A 183 14.29 11.64 -4.68
N PHE A 184 15.56 11.94 -4.41
CA PHE A 184 16.13 11.81 -3.06
C PHE A 184 15.58 12.86 -2.09
N SER A 185 15.41 14.12 -2.54
CA SER A 185 14.75 15.16 -1.76
C SER A 185 13.33 14.76 -1.38
N ALA A 186 12.56 14.24 -2.33
CA ALA A 186 11.19 13.78 -2.08
C ALA A 186 11.11 12.55 -1.15
N LEU A 187 12.18 11.75 -1.08
CA LEU A 187 12.28 10.59 -0.19
C LEU A 187 12.90 10.92 1.18
N GLY A 188 13.37 12.15 1.39
CA GLY A 188 14.03 12.57 2.62
C GLY A 188 15.43 11.97 2.81
N MET A 189 16.16 11.74 1.72
CA MET A 189 17.51 11.17 1.69
C MET A 189 18.60 12.17 1.32
#